data_AF-A0A1I5SZG5-F1
#
_entry.id   AF-A0A1I5SZG5-F1
#
_cell.length_a   1.000
_cell.length_b   1.000
_cell.length_c   1.000
_cell.angle_alpha   90.00
_cell.angle_beta   90.00
_cell.angle_gamma   90.00
#
_symmetry.space_group_name_H-M   'P 1'
#
loop_
_entity.id
_entity.type
_entity.pdbx_description
1 polymer ?
#
loop_
_entity_poly.entity_id
_entity_poly.type
_entity_poly.pdbx_seq_one_letter_code
_entity_poly.pdbx_strand_id
1 'polypeptide(L)'
;MRGVHSAVDDIRRNVFTEVARLAYEGGDYSRVDMIPYKIAPGEVAHVRQNVFQERAIVQERVRLALGMPQQSAGMQTPVSAQMQAVAAADDKFFEEPLVNIISFACNACPPKQIRITDSCQGCISHPCMNVCPK
;
A
#
# COMPACT_ATOMS: atom_id res chain seq x y z
N MET A 1 -11.17 12.83 10.65
CA MET A 1 -11.73 14.01 9.96
C MET A 1 -11.85 13.66 8.48
N ARG A 2 -13.05 13.78 7.90
CA ARG A 2 -13.25 13.55 6.47
C ARG A 2 -12.72 14.77 5.70
N GLY A 3 -11.99 14.57 4.60
CA GLY A 3 -11.57 15.65 3.69
C GLY A 3 -10.16 16.23 3.90
N VAL A 4 -9.36 15.70 4.82
CA VAL A 4 -7.96 16.13 5.00
C VAL A 4 -7.07 15.25 4.15
N HIS A 5 -6.39 15.82 3.14
CA HIS A 5 -5.40 15.09 2.34
C HIS A 5 -4.24 14.64 3.21
N SER A 6 -3.83 13.38 3.06
CA SER A 6 -2.72 12.80 3.81
C SER A 6 -1.89 11.89 2.90
N ALA A 7 -0.64 11.63 3.28
CA ALA A 7 0.22 10.70 2.54
C ALA A 7 -0.41 9.29 2.43
N VAL A 8 -1.27 8.90 3.36
CA VAL A 8 -2.01 7.62 3.28
C VAL A 8 -3.00 7.64 2.11
N ASP A 9 -3.73 8.74 1.93
CA ASP A 9 -4.70 8.90 0.85
C ASP A 9 -4.01 8.97 -0.50
N ASP A 10 -2.88 9.67 -0.58
CA ASP A 10 -2.10 9.80 -1.81
C ASP A 10 -1.54 8.44 -2.25
N ILE A 11 -0.93 7.67 -1.34
CA ILE A 11 -0.43 6.33 -1.68
C ILE A 11 -1.60 5.42 -2.09
N ARG A 12 -2.75 5.47 -1.41
CA ARG A 12 -3.92 4.66 -1.77
C ARG A 12 -4.41 5.00 -3.17
N ARG A 13 -4.52 6.29 -3.51
CA ARG A 13 -4.92 6.75 -4.84
C ARG A 13 -3.91 6.37 -5.90
N ASN A 14 -2.61 6.50 -5.63
CA ASN A 14 -1.55 6.14 -6.56
C ASN A 14 -1.57 4.63 -6.87
N VAL A 15 -1.70 3.78 -5.86
CA VAL A 15 -1.81 2.32 -6.05
C VAL A 15 -3.02 1.99 -6.95
N PHE A 16 -4.20 2.51 -6.64
CA PHE A 16 -5.38 2.24 -7.46
C PHE A 16 -5.29 2.83 -8.86
N THR A 17 -4.64 3.98 -9.01
CA THR A 17 -4.44 4.62 -10.31
C THR A 17 -3.53 3.78 -11.20
N GLU A 18 -2.40 3.27 -10.67
CA GLU A 18 -1.49 2.42 -11.45
C GLU A 18 -2.13 1.06 -11.78
N VAL A 19 -2.88 0.46 -10.85
CA VAL A 19 -3.63 -0.78 -11.10
C VAL A 19 -4.69 -0.57 -12.17
N ALA A 20 -5.49 0.50 -12.08
CA ALA A 20 -6.48 0.83 -13.09
C ALA A 20 -5.83 1.11 -14.44
N ARG A 21 -4.72 1.85 -14.47
CA ARG A 21 -3.97 2.13 -15.70
C ARG A 21 -3.47 0.84 -16.36
N LEU A 22 -2.93 -0.10 -15.59
CA LEU A 22 -2.55 -1.41 -16.13
C LEU A 22 -3.74 -2.17 -16.72
N ALA A 23 -4.91 -2.12 -16.06
CA ALA A 23 -6.11 -2.76 -16.56
C ALA A 23 -6.63 -2.12 -17.86
N TYR A 24 -6.58 -0.79 -17.98
CA TYR A 24 -7.05 -0.06 -19.16
C TYR A 24 -6.08 -0.09 -20.35
N GLU A 25 -4.76 -0.03 -20.10
CA GLU A 25 -3.75 -0.13 -21.17
C GLU A 25 -3.75 -1.52 -21.81
N GLY A 26 -4.11 -2.56 -21.04
CA GLY A 26 -4.07 -3.94 -21.49
C GLY A 26 -2.65 -4.43 -21.81
N GLY A 27 -2.52 -5.70 -22.17
CA GLY A 27 -1.26 -6.29 -22.62
C GLY A 27 -0.44 -6.94 -21.51
N ASP A 28 0.83 -6.56 -21.40
CA ASP A 28 1.82 -7.28 -20.62
C ASP A 28 1.70 -7.04 -19.10
N TYR A 29 1.20 -8.07 -18.41
CA TYR A 29 1.05 -8.12 -16.95
C TYR A 29 2.38 -8.17 -16.18
N SER A 30 3.51 -8.44 -16.84
CA SER A 30 4.84 -8.40 -16.19
C SER A 30 5.14 -7.02 -15.58
N ARG A 31 4.55 -5.95 -16.14
CA ARG A 31 4.73 -4.55 -15.71
C ARG A 31 4.22 -4.27 -14.30
N VAL A 32 3.42 -5.15 -13.71
CA VAL A 32 2.92 -5.00 -12.33
C VAL A 32 4.05 -4.89 -11.32
N ASP A 33 5.15 -5.63 -11.53
CA ASP A 33 6.27 -5.68 -10.59
C ASP A 33 7.06 -4.37 -10.61
N MET A 34 6.83 -3.52 -11.61
CA MET A 34 7.42 -2.20 -11.74
C MET A 34 6.62 -1.10 -11.03
N ILE A 35 5.37 -1.36 -10.62
CA ILE A 35 4.55 -0.36 -9.90
C ILE A 35 5.22 0.16 -8.62
N PRO A 36 5.82 -0.67 -7.75
CA PRO A 36 6.49 -0.19 -6.55
C PRO A 36 7.59 0.84 -6.82
N TYR A 37 8.32 0.69 -7.93
CA TYR A 37 9.38 1.60 -8.34
C TYR A 37 8.85 2.93 -8.89
N LYS A 38 7.64 2.93 -9.47
CA LYS A 38 6.96 4.16 -9.89
C LYS A 38 6.41 4.95 -8.70
N ILE A 39 5.84 4.25 -7.71
CA ILE A 39 5.21 4.88 -6.54
C ILE A 39 6.26 5.37 -5.54
N ALA A 40 7.34 4.61 -5.33
CA ALA A 40 8.46 4.97 -4.47
C ALA A 40 9.76 5.07 -5.31
N PRO A 41 9.92 6.15 -6.09
CA PRO A 41 11.10 6.37 -6.92
C PRO A 41 12.33 6.76 -6.07
N GLY A 42 13.52 6.62 -6.66
CA GLY A 42 14.79 7.02 -6.02
C GLY A 42 15.32 6.01 -4.99
N GLU A 43 16.27 6.46 -4.17
CA GLU A 43 16.96 5.64 -3.16
C GLU A 43 16.59 6.01 -1.73
N VAL A 44 15.92 7.14 -1.54
CA VAL A 44 15.53 7.67 -0.22
C VAL A 44 14.05 7.42 0.00
N ALA A 45 13.70 6.88 1.18
CA ALA A 45 12.31 6.71 1.56
C ALA A 45 11.64 8.04 1.89
N HIS A 46 10.40 8.23 1.45
CA HIS A 46 9.64 9.45 1.73
C HIS A 46 8.76 9.30 2.96
N VAL A 47 8.19 8.10 3.15
CA VAL A 47 7.16 7.87 4.16
C VAL A 47 7.66 6.98 5.30
N ARG A 48 8.69 6.18 5.04
CA ARG A 48 9.22 5.16 5.96
C ARG A 48 10.71 5.35 6.21
N GLN A 49 11.27 4.46 7.02
CA GLN A 49 12.70 4.45 7.35
C GLN A 49 13.56 3.93 6.19
N ASN A 50 13.00 3.11 5.30
CA ASN A 50 13.75 2.43 4.23
C ASN A 50 12.92 2.25 2.96
N VAL A 51 13.51 2.56 1.80
CA VAL A 51 12.89 2.46 0.47
C VAL A 51 12.54 1.02 0.11
N PHE A 52 13.31 0.04 0.57
CA PHE A 52 13.03 -1.39 0.36
C PHE A 52 11.74 -1.81 1.07
N GLN A 53 11.56 -1.36 2.32
CA GLN A 53 10.34 -1.63 3.07
C GLN A 53 9.15 -0.91 2.44
N GLU A 54 9.33 0.34 1.99
CA GLU A 54 8.27 1.10 1.32
C GLU A 54 7.80 0.39 0.03
N ARG A 55 8.74 -0.08 -0.80
CA ARG A 55 8.43 -0.86 -2.02
C ARG A 55 7.75 -2.19 -1.72
N ALA A 56 8.21 -2.93 -0.71
CA ALA A 56 7.58 -4.18 -0.30
C ALA A 56 6.13 -3.96 0.17
N ILE A 57 5.86 -2.88 0.92
CA ILE A 57 4.50 -2.53 1.35
C ILE A 57 3.64 -2.17 0.14
N VAL A 58 4.18 -1.40 -0.80
CA VAL A 58 3.46 -1.03 -2.04
C VAL A 58 3.16 -2.27 -2.88
N GLN A 59 4.08 -3.21 -3.01
CA GLN A 59 3.89 -4.47 -3.72
C GLN A 59 2.72 -5.28 -3.13
N GLU A 60 2.67 -5.43 -1.80
CA GLU A 60 1.56 -6.10 -1.12
C GLU A 60 0.23 -5.35 -1.29
N ARG A 61 0.25 -4.01 -1.30
CA ARG A 61 -0.96 -3.22 -1.58
C ARG A 61 -1.47 -3.43 -3.00
N VAL A 62 -0.58 -3.54 -3.98
CA VAL A 62 -0.93 -3.85 -5.38
C VAL A 62 -1.53 -5.26 -5.47
N ARG A 63 -0.90 -6.24 -4.82
CA ARG A 63 -1.41 -7.62 -4.74
C ARG A 63 -2.84 -7.67 -4.20
N LEU A 64 -3.09 -7.01 -3.07
CA LEU A 64 -4.42 -6.94 -2.47
C LEU A 64 -5.42 -6.15 -3.34
N ALA A 65 -4.98 -5.10 -4.03
CA ALA A 65 -5.82 -4.35 -4.96
C ALA A 65 -6.26 -5.19 -6.18
N LEU A 66 -5.45 -6.17 -6.59
CA LEU A 66 -5.77 -7.14 -7.64
C LEU A 66 -6.65 -8.30 -7.12
N GLY A 67 -6.98 -8.33 -5.82
CA GLY A 67 -7.76 -9.40 -5.20
C GLY A 67 -6.99 -10.70 -5.03
N MET A 68 -5.67 -10.66 -5.00
CA MET A 68 -4.83 -11.82 -4.68
C MET A 68 -4.70 -11.98 -3.15
N PRO A 69 -4.50 -13.22 -2.65
CA PRO A 69 -4.28 -13.45 -1.23
C PRO A 69 -2.98 -12.80 -0.76
N GLN A 70 -2.98 -12.28 0.47
CA GLN A 70 -1.79 -11.69 1.07
C GLN A 70 -0.70 -12.74 1.26
N GLN A 71 0.56 -12.38 1.00
CA GLN A 71 1.69 -13.24 1.31
C GLN A 71 2.35 -12.85 2.64
N SER A 72 2.92 -13.85 3.33
CA SER A 72 3.67 -13.61 4.56
C SER A 72 5.06 -13.04 4.23
N ALA A 73 5.69 -12.36 5.20
CA ALA A 73 7.01 -11.76 4.98
C ALA A 73 8.11 -12.80 4.67
N GLY A 74 7.92 -14.05 5.06
CA GLY A 74 8.90 -15.13 4.85
C GLY A 74 8.85 -15.78 3.47
N MET A 75 7.77 -15.59 2.70
CA MET A 75 7.61 -16.18 1.38
C MET A 75 6.94 -15.17 0.45
N GLN A 76 7.74 -14.60 -0.46
CA GLN A 76 7.30 -13.57 -1.39
C GLN A 76 7.58 -14.03 -2.81
N THR A 77 6.53 -14.19 -3.60
CA THR A 77 6.64 -14.38 -5.05
C THR A 77 6.47 -13.04 -5.76
N PRO A 78 6.96 -12.88 -7.00
CA PRO A 78 6.55 -11.76 -7.85
C PRO A 78 5.03 -11.73 -8.02
N VAL A 79 4.45 -10.55 -8.21
CA VAL A 79 3.00 -10.40 -8.41
C VAL A 79 2.62 -10.90 -9.79
N SER A 80 3.47 -10.65 -10.79
CA SER A 80 3.31 -11.10 -12.18
C SER A 80 3.10 -12.60 -12.33
N ALA A 81 3.73 -13.42 -11.46
CA ALA A 81 3.66 -14.88 -11.51
C ALA A 81 2.22 -15.43 -11.39
N GLN A 82 1.34 -14.72 -10.67
CA GLN A 82 -0.05 -15.15 -10.45
C GLN A 82 -1.06 -14.33 -11.27
N MET A 83 -0.61 -13.33 -12.05
CA MET A 83 -1.51 -12.42 -12.75
C MET A 83 -2.33 -13.09 -13.85
N GLN A 84 -1.75 -14.02 -14.60
CA GLN A 84 -2.48 -14.69 -15.68
C GLN A 84 -3.65 -15.52 -15.13
N ALA A 85 -3.45 -16.22 -14.03
CA ALA A 85 -4.51 -16.96 -13.34
C ALA A 85 -5.61 -16.01 -12.83
N VAL A 86 -5.21 -14.86 -12.30
CA VAL A 86 -6.12 -13.85 -11.74
C VAL A 86 -6.90 -13.07 -12.80
N ALA A 87 -6.33 -12.90 -13.99
CA ALA A 87 -6.99 -12.28 -15.13
C ALA A 87 -7.98 -13.23 -15.84
N ALA A 88 -7.74 -14.55 -15.75
CA ALA A 88 -8.62 -15.56 -16.33
C ALA A 88 -9.78 -15.99 -15.41
N ALA A 89 -9.68 -15.73 -14.10
CA ALA A 89 -10.72 -16.04 -13.13
C ALA A 89 -11.79 -14.93 -13.11
N ASP A 90 -12.92 -15.18 -13.78
CA ASP A 90 -14.09 -14.27 -13.77
C ASP A 90 -14.81 -14.26 -12.40
N ASP A 91 -14.75 -15.37 -11.64
CA ASP A 91 -15.38 -15.51 -10.33
C ASP A 91 -14.35 -15.50 -9.20
N LYS A 92 -14.04 -14.32 -8.66
CA LYS A 92 -13.29 -14.23 -7.40
C LYS A 92 -14.25 -14.39 -6.22
N PHE A 93 -14.33 -15.62 -5.72
CA PHE A 93 -14.98 -15.90 -4.45
C PHE A 93 -14.18 -15.26 -3.31
N PHE A 94 -14.90 -14.71 -2.32
CA PHE A 94 -14.26 -14.16 -1.12
C PHE A 94 -13.62 -15.30 -0.33
N GLU A 95 -12.30 -15.28 -0.24
CA GLU A 95 -11.54 -16.15 0.66
C GLU A 95 -11.40 -15.48 2.03
N GLU A 96 -11.63 -16.23 3.10
CA GLU A 96 -11.33 -15.73 4.44
C GLU A 96 -9.81 -15.58 4.63
N PRO A 97 -9.34 -14.54 5.33
CA PRO A 97 -10.09 -13.49 6.03
C PRO A 97 -10.51 -12.31 5.14
N LEU A 98 -11.68 -11.74 5.43
CA LEU A 98 -12.18 -10.52 4.75
C LEU A 98 -11.25 -9.30 4.91
N VAL A 99 -10.47 -9.25 6.00
CA VAL A 99 -9.56 -8.16 6.30
C VAL A 99 -8.13 -8.69 6.34
N ASN A 100 -7.32 -8.22 5.39
CA ASN A 100 -5.91 -8.55 5.29
C ASN A 100 -5.04 -7.52 6.03
N ILE A 101 -4.04 -8.00 6.77
CA ILE A 101 -3.14 -7.16 7.58
C ILE A 101 -1.70 -7.39 7.11
N ILE A 102 -1.13 -6.38 6.45
CA ILE A 102 0.29 -6.36 6.10
C ILE A 102 1.10 -6.09 7.37
N SER A 103 1.55 -7.15 8.03
CA SER A 103 2.18 -7.10 9.36
C SER A 103 3.41 -6.19 9.40
N PHE A 104 4.29 -6.29 8.40
CA PHE A 104 5.50 -5.48 8.29
C PHE A 104 5.25 -4.02 7.87
N ALA A 105 4.00 -3.67 7.53
CA ALA A 105 3.59 -2.29 7.36
C ALA A 105 3.19 -1.63 8.69
N CYS A 106 2.97 -2.37 9.77
CA CYS A 106 2.60 -1.79 11.06
C CYS A 106 3.81 -1.11 11.72
N ASN A 107 3.61 0.09 12.27
CA ASN A 107 4.61 0.78 13.11
C ASN A 107 4.43 0.46 14.61
N ALA A 108 3.62 -0.54 14.95
CA ALA A 108 3.31 -0.97 16.31
C ALA A 108 2.91 0.19 17.26
N CYS A 109 2.08 1.12 16.79
CA CYS A 109 1.64 2.25 17.59
C CYS A 109 0.87 1.79 18.84
N PRO A 110 1.08 2.42 20.01
CA PRO A 110 0.38 2.04 21.23
C PRO A 110 -1.14 2.28 21.10
N PRO A 111 -1.99 1.33 21.54
CA PRO A 111 -3.44 1.48 21.45
C PRO A 111 -3.96 2.55 22.43
N LYS A 112 -4.83 3.44 21.94
CA LYS A 112 -5.63 4.41 22.74
C LYS A 112 -4.82 5.25 23.74
N GLN A 113 -3.77 5.94 23.29
CA GLN A 113 -3.11 6.94 24.12
C GLN A 113 -3.23 8.33 23.49
N ILE A 114 -3.85 9.27 24.22
CA ILE A 114 -3.82 10.70 23.89
C ILE A 114 -2.77 11.32 24.79
N ARG A 115 -1.62 11.68 24.24
CA ARG A 115 -0.59 12.49 24.92
C ARG A 115 -0.65 13.88 24.31
N ILE A 116 -0.93 14.89 25.14
CA ILE A 116 -0.81 16.28 24.75
C ILE A 116 0.61 16.71 25.13
N THR A 117 1.48 16.67 24.15
CA THR A 117 2.86 17.16 24.20
C THR A 117 3.14 17.88 22.88
N ASP A 118 4.27 18.54 22.73
CA ASP A 118 4.72 19.15 21.45
C ASP A 118 5.05 18.08 20.36
N SER A 119 4.48 16.87 20.48
CA SER A 119 4.94 15.62 19.88
C SER A 119 4.20 15.22 18.62
N CYS A 120 4.90 15.35 17.49
CA CYS A 120 4.67 14.47 16.36
C CYS A 120 5.02 13.01 16.72
N GLN A 121 4.10 12.07 16.47
CA GLN A 121 4.32 10.62 16.67
C GLN A 121 4.79 9.91 15.39
N GLY A 122 5.21 10.65 14.36
CA GLY A 122 5.61 10.09 13.06
C GLY A 122 4.50 9.30 12.36
N CYS A 123 3.23 9.63 12.63
CA CYS A 123 2.10 8.97 11.98
C CYS A 123 2.11 9.33 10.50
N ILE A 124 2.09 8.33 9.60
CA ILE A 124 2.16 8.58 8.15
C ILE A 124 1.16 9.63 7.67
N SER A 125 -0.06 9.64 8.23
CA SER A 125 -1.09 10.58 7.81
C SER A 125 -0.89 12.01 8.33
N HIS A 126 -0.04 12.22 9.35
CA HIS A 126 0.21 13.50 10.03
C HIS A 126 -1.01 14.44 10.13
N PRO A 127 -2.20 13.95 10.55
CA PRO A 127 -3.43 14.71 10.43
C PRO A 127 -3.44 15.93 11.36
N CYS A 128 -2.68 15.88 12.45
CA CYS A 128 -2.46 17.00 13.36
C CYS A 128 -1.75 18.18 12.68
N MET A 129 -0.79 17.94 11.78
CA MET A 129 -0.13 19.00 11.01
C MET A 129 -1.07 19.59 9.97
N ASN A 130 -1.84 18.75 9.28
CA ASN A 130 -2.69 19.20 8.17
C ASN A 130 -3.94 19.97 8.62
N VAL A 131 -4.33 19.84 9.90
CA VAL A 131 -5.53 20.51 10.46
C VAL A 131 -5.17 21.66 11.40
N CYS A 132 -3.88 21.83 11.74
CA CYS A 132 -3.46 22.89 12.64
C CYS A 132 -3.85 24.28 12.08
N PRO A 133 -4.65 25.09 12.79
CA PRO A 133 -4.95 26.45 12.37
C PRO A 133 -3.67 27.30 12.38
N LYS A 134 -3.44 28.09 11.33
CA LYS A 134 -2.30 29.02 11.21
C LYS A 134 -2.55 30.31 11.96
#